data_AF-A0AAW4PLC4-F1
#
_entry.id   AF-A0AAW4PLC4-F1
#
_cell.length_a   1.000
_cell.length_b   1.000
_cell.length_c   1.000
_cell.angle_alpha   90.00
_cell.angle_beta   90.00
_cell.angle_gamma   90.00
#
_symmetry.space_group_name_H-M   'P 1'
#
loop_
_entity.id
_entity.type
_entity.pdbx_description
1 polymer ?
#
loop_
_entity_poly.entity_id
_entity_poly.type
_entity_poly.pdbx_seq_one_letter_code
_entity_poly.pdbx_strand_id
1 'polypeptide(L)'
;MEQRTARVLRAVVAALVFATAAFHLWWGLPRSIVYLQAYGLLSAQGIPPDPRPYFFVVFAVLLLSGPYLVTRRVVSLRNAYVAGTLLLVGSIAAWVFWHATGHGAFLVDSAQTASTASGHSHGSQSTVFLVLDHFDTEPVESAIKTIEFLGVAIFVTLLWKDPAIVPNESAERAEADSASES
;
A
#
# COMPACT_ATOMS: atom_id res chain seq x y z
N MET A 1 -3.82 -24.59 -7.29
CA MET A 1 -2.60 -23.97 -7.85
C MET A 1 -1.42 -24.86 -7.47
N GLU A 2 -0.45 -25.03 -8.37
CA GLU A 2 0.76 -25.81 -8.08
C GLU A 2 1.65 -25.13 -7.03
N GLN A 3 2.38 -25.93 -6.23
CA GLN A 3 3.27 -25.42 -5.17
C GLN A 3 4.37 -24.50 -5.72
N ARG A 4 4.90 -24.79 -6.91
CA ARG A 4 5.92 -23.96 -7.57
C ARG A 4 5.38 -22.57 -7.90
N THR A 5 4.20 -22.50 -8.50
CA THR A 5 3.51 -21.24 -8.83
C THR A 5 3.23 -20.43 -7.57
N ALA A 6 2.72 -21.07 -6.52
CA ALA A 6 2.48 -20.40 -5.22
C ALA A 6 3.77 -19.79 -4.65
N ARG A 7 4.89 -20.54 -4.69
CA ARG A 7 6.19 -20.06 -4.21
C ARG A 7 6.70 -18.86 -5.01
N VAL A 8 6.56 -18.90 -6.33
CA VAL A 8 6.94 -17.78 -7.21
C VAL A 8 6.10 -16.55 -6.91
N LEU A 9 4.76 -16.70 -6.83
CA LEU A 9 3.87 -15.58 -6.52
C LEU A 9 4.17 -14.94 -5.16
N ARG A 10 4.47 -15.74 -4.14
CA ARG A 10 4.90 -15.24 -2.81
C ARG A 10 6.21 -14.45 -2.89
N ALA A 11 7.18 -14.92 -3.67
CA ALA A 11 8.44 -14.22 -3.86
C ALA A 11 8.25 -12.90 -4.63
N VAL A 12 7.44 -12.92 -5.69
CA VAL A 12 7.10 -11.72 -6.47
C VAL A 12 6.39 -10.69 -5.59
N VAL A 13 5.34 -11.07 -4.87
CA VAL A 13 4.62 -10.11 -4.02
C VAL A 13 5.50 -9.60 -2.87
N ALA A 14 6.40 -10.41 -2.32
CA ALA A 14 7.39 -9.94 -1.34
C ALA A 14 8.33 -8.88 -1.94
N ALA A 15 8.78 -9.06 -3.18
CA ALA A 15 9.62 -8.07 -3.87
C ALA A 15 8.84 -6.78 -4.18
N LEU A 16 7.58 -6.88 -4.62
CA LEU A 16 6.71 -5.72 -4.86
C LEU A 16 6.46 -4.93 -3.57
N VAL A 17 6.11 -5.62 -2.48
CA VAL A 17 5.93 -5.01 -1.15
C VAL A 17 7.21 -4.35 -0.66
N PHE A 18 8.37 -4.98 -0.87
CA PHE A 18 9.66 -4.38 -0.53
C PHE A 18 9.91 -3.10 -1.34
N ALA A 19 9.66 -3.12 -2.66
CA ALA A 19 9.80 -1.93 -3.50
C ALA A 19 8.85 -0.80 -3.04
N THR A 20 7.59 -1.13 -2.72
CA THR A 20 6.64 -0.18 -2.13
C THR A 20 7.18 0.42 -0.84
N ALA A 21 7.63 -0.40 0.12
CA ALA A 21 8.15 0.07 1.40
C ALA A 21 9.41 0.93 1.24
N ALA A 22 10.35 0.51 0.38
CA ALA A 22 11.58 1.24 0.11
C ALA A 22 11.30 2.63 -0.47
N PHE A 23 10.36 2.73 -1.43
CA PHE A 23 9.93 4.01 -1.98
C PHE A 23 9.33 4.93 -0.91
N HIS A 24 8.41 4.41 -0.10
CA HIS A 24 7.76 5.20 0.95
C HIS A 24 8.75 5.66 2.04
N LEU A 25 9.75 4.86 2.39
CA LEU A 25 10.83 5.29 3.27
C LEU A 25 11.73 6.34 2.64
N TRP A 26 12.15 6.11 1.39
CA TRP A 26 13.00 7.04 0.64
C TRP A 26 12.37 8.42 0.57
N TRP A 27 11.07 8.49 0.30
CA TRP A 27 10.35 9.77 0.24
C TRP A 27 10.00 10.32 1.63
N GLY A 28 9.44 9.47 2.50
CA GLY A 28 8.85 9.89 3.77
C GLY A 28 9.84 10.15 4.89
N LEU A 29 10.89 9.34 5.03
CA LEU A 29 11.83 9.45 6.15
C LEU A 29 12.59 10.79 6.19
N PRO A 30 13.27 11.24 5.12
CA PRO A 30 14.00 12.50 5.16
C PRO A 30 13.08 13.69 5.43
N ARG A 31 11.87 13.70 4.83
CA ARG A 31 10.87 14.75 5.05
C ARG A 31 10.32 14.74 6.48
N SER A 32 10.07 13.57 7.05
CA SER A 32 9.63 13.43 8.44
C SER A 32 10.64 14.01 9.43
N ILE A 33 11.94 13.77 9.18
CA ILE A 33 13.03 14.34 10.00
C ILE A 33 13.05 15.86 9.89
N VAL A 34 13.00 16.40 8.67
CA VAL A 34 12.98 17.85 8.43
C VAL A 34 11.78 18.50 9.11
N TYR A 35 10.58 17.94 8.96
CA TYR A 35 9.36 18.50 9.57
C TYR A 35 9.39 18.41 11.09
N LEU A 36 9.95 17.34 11.67
CA LEU A 36 10.12 17.23 13.11
C LEU A 36 11.10 18.28 13.65
N GLN A 37 12.21 18.53 12.94
CA GLN A 37 13.17 19.58 13.29
C GLN A 37 12.59 20.98 13.16
N ALA A 38 11.76 21.20 12.14
CA ALA A 38 11.13 22.49 11.86
C ALA A 38 9.80 22.70 12.62
N TYR A 39 9.36 21.74 13.45
CA TYR A 39 8.02 21.74 14.03
C TYR A 39 7.69 23.01 14.82
N GLY A 40 8.64 23.49 15.63
CA GLY A 40 8.46 24.72 16.41
C GLY A 40 8.32 25.98 15.54
N LEU A 41 9.03 26.02 14.41
CA LEU A 41 8.98 27.14 13.47
C LEU A 41 7.67 27.15 12.65
N LEU A 42 7.29 25.99 12.13
CA LEU A 42 6.06 25.81 11.33
C LEU A 42 4.81 26.08 12.16
N SER A 43 4.78 25.56 13.39
CA SER A 43 3.65 25.76 14.31
C SER A 43 3.49 27.23 14.72
N ALA A 44 4.60 27.94 14.93
CA ALA A 44 4.59 29.38 15.23
C ALA A 44 4.07 30.24 14.06
N GLN A 45 4.14 29.73 12.83
CA GLN A 45 3.64 30.38 11.62
C GLN A 45 2.20 29.98 11.27
N GLY A 46 1.57 29.12 12.09
CA GLY A 46 0.23 28.60 11.83
C GLY A 46 0.15 27.65 10.63
N ILE A 47 1.28 27.13 10.15
CA ILE A 47 1.33 26.23 9.00
C ILE A 47 1.35 24.79 9.52
N PRO A 48 0.26 24.01 9.38
CA PRO A 48 0.28 22.60 9.75
C PRO A 48 1.25 21.85 8.83
N PRO A 49 2.17 21.04 9.37
CA PRO A 49 3.07 20.24 8.55
C PRO A 49 2.28 19.21 7.74
N ASP A 50 2.64 19.02 6.48
CA ASP A 50 2.08 17.97 5.63
C ASP A 50 2.26 16.60 6.32
N PRO A 51 1.17 15.87 6.62
CA PRO A 51 1.26 14.65 7.41
C PRO A 51 1.74 13.43 6.61
N ARG A 52 1.77 13.49 5.27
CA ARG A 52 2.09 12.35 4.40
C ARG A 52 3.43 11.66 4.73
N PRO A 53 4.54 12.39 4.97
CA PRO A 53 5.83 11.75 5.25
C PRO A 53 5.77 10.79 6.44
N TYR A 54 5.07 11.16 7.52
CA TYR A 54 4.93 10.34 8.72
C TYR A 54 4.12 9.07 8.44
N PHE A 55 3.00 9.21 7.74
CA PHE A 55 2.18 8.06 7.34
C PHE A 55 2.94 7.11 6.42
N PHE A 56 3.75 7.63 5.49
CA PHE A 56 4.58 6.81 4.61
C PHE A 56 5.64 6.01 5.37
N VAL A 57 6.28 6.61 6.39
CA VAL A 57 7.23 5.90 7.24
C VAL A 57 6.53 4.78 8.03
N VAL A 58 5.41 5.09 8.70
CA VAL A 58 4.64 4.09 9.45
C VAL A 58 4.19 2.95 8.54
N PHE A 59 3.63 3.29 7.37
CA PHE A 59 3.18 2.32 6.37
C PHE A 59 4.33 1.40 5.92
N ALA A 60 5.49 1.95 5.59
CA ALA A 60 6.62 1.17 5.16
C ALA A 60 7.16 0.26 6.27
N VAL A 61 7.19 0.71 7.52
CA VAL A 61 7.56 -0.12 8.67
C VAL A 61 6.59 -1.29 8.82
N LEU A 62 5.28 -1.05 8.68
CA LEU A 62 4.27 -2.11 8.72
C LEU A 62 4.49 -3.14 7.60
N LEU A 63 4.73 -2.70 6.37
CA LEU A 63 5.03 -3.59 5.24
C LEU A 63 6.30 -4.44 5.48
N LEU A 64 7.38 -3.84 5.97
CA LEU A 64 8.63 -4.55 6.27
C LEU A 64 8.51 -5.49 7.47
N SER A 65 7.60 -5.21 8.41
CA SER A 65 7.36 -6.08 9.57
C SER A 65 6.67 -7.39 9.19
N GLY A 66 5.90 -7.42 8.10
CA GLY A 66 5.11 -8.59 7.67
C GLY A 66 5.94 -9.88 7.54
N PRO A 67 7.01 -9.90 6.73
CA PRO A 67 7.88 -11.07 6.61
C PRO A 67 8.47 -11.54 7.94
N TYR A 68 8.88 -10.61 8.81
CA TYR A 68 9.37 -10.94 10.15
C TYR A 68 8.30 -11.63 11.00
N LEU A 69 7.09 -11.08 11.03
CA LEU A 69 5.98 -11.63 11.81
C LEU A 69 5.55 -13.02 11.32
N VAL A 70 5.58 -13.26 10.00
CA VAL A 70 5.29 -14.57 9.40
C VAL A 70 6.39 -15.58 9.72
N THR A 71 7.66 -15.23 9.56
CA THR A 71 8.79 -16.16 9.85
C THR A 71 8.87 -16.53 11.33
N ARG A 72 8.47 -15.62 12.23
CA ARG A 72 8.35 -15.87 13.67
C ARG A 72 7.06 -16.58 14.07
N ARG A 73 6.19 -16.93 13.11
CA ARG A 73 4.87 -17.57 13.34
C ARG A 73 3.95 -16.77 14.28
N VAL A 74 4.17 -15.46 14.37
CA VAL A 74 3.29 -14.53 15.13
C VAL A 74 1.99 -14.30 14.35
N VAL A 75 2.08 -14.26 13.02
CA VAL A 75 0.94 -14.07 12.13
C VAL A 75 0.88 -15.26 11.16
N SER A 76 -0.32 -15.83 11.00
CA SER A 76 -0.56 -16.91 10.03
C SER A 76 -0.41 -16.39 8.60
N LEU A 77 -0.08 -17.27 7.65
CA LEU A 77 0.10 -16.89 6.25
C LEU A 77 -1.17 -16.27 5.65
N ARG A 78 -2.34 -16.81 6.00
CA ARG A 78 -3.65 -16.27 5.60
C ARG A 78 -3.83 -14.84 6.11
N ASN A 79 -3.55 -14.60 7.39
CA ASN A 79 -3.70 -13.26 7.98
C ASN A 79 -2.69 -12.27 7.39
N ALA A 80 -1.49 -12.74 7.03
CA ALA A 80 -0.50 -11.90 6.36
C ALA A 80 -0.96 -11.48 4.95
N TYR A 81 -1.61 -12.36 4.19
CA TYR A 81 -2.18 -12.00 2.88
C TYR A 81 -3.32 -10.99 3.00
N VAL A 82 -4.19 -11.15 4.00
CA VAL A 82 -5.26 -10.19 4.30
C VAL A 82 -4.68 -8.85 4.72
N ALA A 83 -3.75 -8.84 5.68
CA ALA A 83 -3.11 -7.61 6.15
C ALA A 83 -2.36 -6.89 5.03
N GLY A 84 -1.59 -7.62 4.22
CA GLY A 84 -0.90 -7.08 3.04
C GLY A 84 -1.87 -6.47 2.04
N THR A 85 -2.98 -7.17 1.73
CA THR A 85 -4.05 -6.64 0.88
C THR A 85 -4.63 -5.34 1.43
N LEU A 86 -5.00 -5.33 2.72
CA LEU A 86 -5.61 -4.15 3.36
C LEU A 86 -4.66 -2.95 3.40
N LEU A 87 -3.38 -3.19 3.68
CA LEU A 87 -2.36 -2.15 3.68
C LEU A 87 -2.20 -1.53 2.29
N LEU A 88 -2.05 -2.34 1.24
CA LEU A 88 -1.88 -1.84 -0.13
C LEU A 88 -3.15 -1.16 -0.66
N VAL A 89 -4.33 -1.74 -0.43
CA VAL A 89 -5.61 -1.11 -0.79
C VAL A 89 -5.80 0.21 -0.03
N GLY A 90 -5.44 0.26 1.25
CA GLY A 90 -5.45 1.48 2.04
C GLY A 90 -4.53 2.57 1.46
N SER A 91 -3.32 2.21 1.03
CA SER A 91 -2.39 3.13 0.35
C SER A 91 -2.96 3.68 -0.95
N ILE A 92 -3.58 2.83 -1.77
CA ILE A 92 -4.23 3.23 -3.01
C ILE A 92 -5.42 4.15 -2.73
N ALA A 93 -6.29 3.78 -1.78
CA ALA A 93 -7.47 4.57 -1.42
C ALA A 93 -7.08 5.94 -0.85
N ALA A 94 -6.04 5.99 0.00
CA ALA A 94 -5.51 7.24 0.53
C ALA A 94 -4.95 8.14 -0.57
N TRP A 95 -4.25 7.57 -1.56
CA TRP A 95 -3.77 8.31 -2.74
C TRP A 95 -4.93 8.86 -3.57
N VAL A 96 -5.93 8.04 -3.92
CA VAL A 96 -7.13 8.49 -4.65
C VAL A 96 -7.82 9.61 -3.89
N PHE A 97 -8.04 9.44 -2.58
CA PHE A 97 -8.68 10.43 -1.74
C PHE A 97 -7.90 11.75 -1.69
N TRP A 98 -6.57 11.69 -1.57
CA TRP A 98 -5.70 12.87 -1.55
C TRP A 98 -5.83 13.70 -2.81
N HIS A 99 -5.78 13.07 -3.99
CA HIS A 99 -5.94 13.79 -5.26
C HIS A 99 -7.39 14.24 -5.49
N ALA A 100 -8.37 13.41 -5.13
CA ALA A 100 -9.79 13.74 -5.23
C ALA A 100 -10.19 14.98 -4.41
N THR A 101 -9.52 15.21 -3.28
CA THR A 101 -9.79 16.32 -2.36
C THR A 101 -8.87 17.52 -2.57
N GLY A 102 -8.09 17.55 -3.65
CA GLY A 102 -7.23 18.69 -3.98
C GLY A 102 -6.03 18.83 -3.04
N HIS A 103 -5.34 17.73 -2.74
CA HIS A 103 -4.11 17.70 -1.93
C HIS A 103 -4.31 18.09 -0.46
N GLY A 104 -5.45 17.71 0.13
CA GLY A 104 -5.68 17.87 1.56
C GLY A 104 -6.47 19.11 1.98
N ALA A 105 -7.43 19.56 1.17
CA ALA A 105 -8.32 20.70 1.45
C ALA A 105 -9.17 20.57 2.74
N PHE A 106 -8.97 19.52 3.55
CA PHE A 106 -9.61 19.31 4.86
C PHE A 106 -8.81 19.89 6.04
N LEU A 107 -7.54 20.33 5.85
CA LEU A 107 -6.74 20.91 6.94
C LEU A 107 -6.84 22.43 7.05
N VAL A 108 -7.53 23.09 6.13
CA VAL A 108 -7.74 24.55 6.19
C VAL A 108 -9.12 24.88 5.62
N ASP A 109 -9.99 25.44 6.46
CA ASP A 109 -11.21 26.09 5.99
C ASP A 109 -10.79 27.35 5.20
N SER A 110 -10.91 27.27 3.88
CA SER A 110 -11.06 28.39 2.93
C SER A 110 -10.02 29.53 2.91
N ALA A 111 -9.49 29.73 1.70
CA ALA A 111 -8.91 30.97 1.17
C ALA A 111 -7.50 31.35 1.66
N GLN A 112 -6.61 31.59 0.68
CA GLN A 112 -5.30 32.25 0.82
C GLN A 112 -4.10 31.38 1.23
N THR A 113 -3.80 30.31 0.48
CA THR A 113 -2.39 29.90 0.31
C THR A 113 -2.09 29.63 -1.16
N ALA A 114 -1.71 30.72 -1.82
CA ALA A 114 -0.76 30.85 -2.92
C ALA A 114 -0.55 29.63 -3.83
N SER A 115 -1.26 29.70 -4.95
CA SER A 115 -0.83 29.34 -6.30
C SER A 115 0.62 29.74 -6.63
N THR A 116 1.63 28.97 -6.22
CA THR A 116 3.01 29.12 -6.73
C THR A 116 3.72 27.80 -7.05
N ALA A 117 2.99 26.71 -7.25
CA ALA A 117 3.48 25.61 -8.07
C ALA A 117 2.63 25.58 -9.34
N SER A 118 3.27 25.44 -10.50
CA SER A 118 2.67 25.39 -11.83
C SER A 118 1.66 24.23 -11.97
N GLY A 119 0.49 24.34 -11.32
CA GLY A 119 -0.55 23.33 -11.29
C GLY A 119 -1.76 23.84 -12.06
N HIS A 120 -2.16 23.10 -13.09
CA HIS A 120 -3.31 23.45 -13.92
C HIS A 120 -4.59 23.38 -13.07
N SER A 121 -5.40 24.44 -13.10
CA SER A 121 -6.62 24.55 -12.31
C SER A 121 -7.76 23.77 -12.98
N HIS A 122 -8.14 22.63 -12.42
CA HIS A 122 -9.22 21.78 -12.95
C HIS A 122 -10.51 21.96 -12.13
N GLY A 123 -11.05 23.17 -12.12
CA GLY A 123 -12.23 23.55 -11.30
C GLY A 123 -13.56 22.88 -11.70
N SER A 124 -13.59 22.02 -12.72
CA SER A 124 -14.82 21.38 -13.23
C SER A 124 -14.65 19.94 -13.71
N GLN A 125 -13.52 19.30 -13.43
CA GLN A 125 -13.23 17.96 -13.94
C GLN A 125 -13.73 16.89 -12.96
N SER A 126 -14.26 15.77 -13.49
CA SER A 126 -14.69 14.66 -12.62
C SER A 126 -13.48 14.09 -11.87
N THR A 127 -13.68 13.63 -10.64
CA THR A 127 -12.64 13.01 -9.81
C THR A 127 -11.87 11.91 -10.54
N VAL A 128 -12.55 11.15 -11.40
CA VAL A 128 -11.95 10.09 -12.22
C VAL A 128 -10.95 10.66 -13.22
N PHE A 129 -11.29 11.75 -13.92
CA PHE A 129 -10.38 12.37 -14.87
C PHE A 129 -9.17 13.03 -14.20
N LEU A 130 -9.34 13.56 -12.99
CA LEU A 130 -8.24 14.15 -12.22
C LEU A 130 -7.24 13.06 -11.76
N VAL A 131 -7.75 11.91 -11.31
CA VAL A 131 -6.92 10.76 -10.93
C VAL A 131 -6.17 10.19 -12.15
N LEU A 132 -6.83 10.12 -13.31
CA LEU A 132 -6.19 9.69 -14.56
C LEU A 132 -5.10 10.66 -15.01
N ASP A 133 -5.38 11.97 -14.95
CA ASP A 133 -4.40 13.00 -15.31
C ASP A 133 -3.14 12.92 -14.43
N HIS A 134 -3.29 12.70 -13.13
CA HIS A 134 -2.14 12.51 -12.22
C HIS A 134 -1.40 11.19 -12.48
N PHE A 135 -2.13 10.13 -12.78
CA PHE A 135 -1.52 8.86 -13.19
C PHE A 135 -0.75 8.98 -14.52
N ASP A 136 -1.10 9.92 -15.40
CA ASP A 136 -0.36 10.11 -16.65
C ASP A 136 0.80 11.10 -16.50
N THR A 137 0.68 12.10 -15.62
CA THR A 137 1.65 13.19 -15.50
C THR A 137 2.73 12.98 -14.42
N GLU A 138 2.50 12.08 -13.46
CA GLU A 138 3.46 11.79 -12.37
C GLU A 138 4.03 10.37 -12.46
N PRO A 139 5.01 10.10 -13.35
CA PRO A 139 5.41 8.74 -13.72
C PRO A 139 5.92 7.88 -12.56
N VAL A 140 6.48 8.49 -11.53
CA VAL A 140 6.95 7.78 -10.33
C VAL A 140 5.77 7.33 -9.47
N GLU A 141 4.74 8.18 -9.32
CA GLU A 141 3.54 7.84 -8.58
C GLU A 141 2.76 6.72 -9.29
N SER A 142 2.65 6.81 -10.61
CA SER A 142 1.99 5.79 -11.44
C SER A 142 2.69 4.44 -11.36
N ALA A 143 4.02 4.45 -11.40
CA ALA A 143 4.82 3.23 -11.24
C ALA A 143 4.59 2.58 -9.88
N ILE A 144 4.61 3.36 -8.78
CA ILE A 144 4.42 2.78 -7.45
C ILE A 144 3.00 2.28 -7.25
N LYS A 145 1.98 3.00 -7.75
CA LYS A 145 0.58 2.54 -7.66
C LYS A 145 0.37 1.27 -8.49
N THR A 146 1.00 1.15 -9.66
CA THR A 146 0.97 -0.08 -10.46
C THR A 146 1.56 -1.27 -9.71
N ILE A 147 2.70 -1.07 -9.02
CA ILE A 147 3.33 -2.08 -8.15
C ILE A 147 2.38 -2.50 -7.02
N GLU A 148 1.72 -1.54 -6.36
CA GLU A 148 0.76 -1.81 -5.29
C GLU A 148 -0.46 -2.59 -5.79
N PHE A 149 -1.04 -2.21 -6.93
CA PHE A 149 -2.16 -2.92 -7.56
C PHE A 149 -1.80 -4.35 -7.92
N LEU A 150 -0.62 -4.57 -8.50
CA LEU A 150 -0.14 -5.91 -8.81
C LEU A 150 0.06 -6.73 -7.51
N GLY A 151 0.57 -6.11 -6.46
CA GLY A 151 0.71 -6.72 -5.15
C GLY A 151 -0.63 -7.16 -4.56
N VAL A 152 -1.66 -6.31 -4.63
CA VAL A 152 -3.04 -6.64 -4.23
C VAL A 152 -3.57 -7.82 -5.03
N ALA A 153 -3.45 -7.78 -6.36
CA ALA A 153 -3.93 -8.86 -7.22
C ALA A 153 -3.29 -10.21 -6.87
N ILE A 154 -1.98 -10.22 -6.59
CA ILE A 154 -1.26 -11.43 -6.19
C ILE A 154 -1.66 -11.89 -4.79
N PHE A 155 -1.76 -11.00 -3.79
CA PHE A 155 -2.22 -11.38 -2.46
C PHE A 155 -3.63 -11.95 -2.47
N VAL A 156 -4.55 -11.33 -3.20
CA VAL A 156 -5.91 -11.86 -3.38
C VAL A 156 -5.84 -13.24 -4.04
N THR A 157 -5.10 -13.39 -5.13
CA THR A 157 -4.93 -14.69 -5.79
C THR A 157 -4.41 -15.76 -4.83
N LEU A 158 -3.39 -15.44 -4.03
CA LEU A 158 -2.85 -16.33 -3.01
C LEU A 158 -3.88 -16.67 -1.93
N LEU A 159 -4.66 -15.68 -1.46
CA LEU A 159 -5.69 -15.91 -0.45
C LEU A 159 -6.72 -16.97 -0.87
N TRP A 160 -7.04 -17.03 -2.17
CA TRP A 160 -8.04 -17.95 -2.73
C TRP A 160 -7.47 -19.27 -3.24
N LYS A 161 -6.19 -19.31 -3.63
CA LYS A 161 -5.64 -20.45 -4.40
C LYS A 161 -4.40 -21.08 -3.80
N ASP A 162 -3.82 -20.50 -2.75
CA ASP A 162 -2.58 -21.00 -2.16
C ASP A 162 -2.79 -22.34 -1.43
N PRO A 163 -2.14 -23.43 -1.88
CA PRO A 163 -2.32 -24.76 -1.29
C PRO A 163 -1.86 -24.87 0.16
N ALA A 164 -1.09 -23.91 0.69
CA ALA A 164 -0.71 -23.92 2.11
C ALA A 164 -1.81 -23.40 3.05
N ILE A 165 -2.88 -22.81 2.50
CA ILE A 165 -4.00 -22.28 3.30
C ILE A 165 -5.37 -22.73 2.80
N VAL A 166 -5.47 -23.26 1.57
CA VAL A 166 -6.67 -23.88 1.02
C VAL A 166 -6.40 -25.38 0.88
N PRO A 167 -7.04 -26.23 1.72
CA PRO A 167 -6.94 -27.68 1.60
C PRO A 167 -7.42 -28.14 0.21
N ASN A 168 -6.72 -29.10 -0.38
CA ASN A 168 -7.19 -29.76 -1.60
C ASN A 168 -8.18 -30.84 -1.20
N GLU A 169 -9.47 -30.66 -1.48
CA GLU A 169 -10.52 -31.66 -1.22
C GLU A 169 -10.18 -33.04 -1.82
N SER A 170 -9.46 -33.08 -2.94
CA SER A 170 -9.01 -34.31 -3.58
C SER A 170 -7.91 -35.05 -2.80
N ALA A 171 -7.07 -34.32 -2.05
CA ALA A 171 -6.03 -34.91 -1.21
C ALA A 171 -6.63 -35.41 0.12
N GLU A 172 -7.55 -34.65 0.71
CA GLU A 172 -8.29 -35.08 1.91
C GLU A 172 -9.17 -36.31 1.65
N ARG A 173 -9.82 -36.41 0.48
CA ARG A 173 -10.58 -37.62 0.11
C ARG A 173 -9.70 -38.84 -0.09
N ALA A 174 -8.52 -38.69 -0.68
CA ALA A 174 -7.57 -39.80 -0.85
C ALA A 174 -6.99 -40.29 0.48
N GLU A 175 -6.69 -39.39 1.42
CA GLU A 175 -6.31 -39.75 2.79
C GLU A 175 -7.46 -40.41 3.56
N ALA A 176 -8.69 -39.89 3.43
CA ALA A 176 -9.86 -40.48 4.09
C ALA A 176 -10.19 -41.89 3.55
N ASP A 177 -10.11 -42.10 2.24
CA ASP A 177 -10.34 -43.42 1.63
C ASP A 177 -9.28 -44.42 2.09
N SER A 178 -7.99 -44.05 2.07
CA SER A 178 -6.90 -44.92 2.54
C SER A 178 -6.94 -45.23 4.04
N ALA A 179 -7.43 -44.31 4.87
CA ALA A 179 -7.65 -44.55 6.30
C ALA A 179 -8.90 -45.41 6.58
N SER A 180 -9.85 -45.48 5.65
CA SER A 180 -11.04 -46.34 5.78
C SER A 180 -10.79 -47.79 5.36
N GLU A 181 -9.74 -48.03 4.56
CA GLU A 181 -9.35 -49.37 4.08
C GLU A 181 -8.37 -50.10 5.02
N SER A 182 -7.94 -49.47 6.12
CA SER A 182 -7.05 -50.03 7.16
C SER A 182 -7.78 -50.39 8.45
#